data_AF-A0A5Q2M9Z9-F1
#
_entry.id   AF-A0A5Q2M9Z9-F1
#
_cell.length_a   1.000
_cell.length_b   1.000
_cell.length_c   1.000
_cell.angle_alpha   90.00
_cell.angle_beta   90.00
_cell.angle_gamma   90.00
#
_symmetry.space_group_name_H-M   'P 1'
#
loop_
_entity.id
_entity.type
_entity.pdbx_description
1 polymer ?
#
loop_
_entity_poly.entity_id
_entity_poly.type
_entity_poly.pdbx_seq_one_letter_code
_entity_poly.pdbx_strand_id
1 'polypeptide(L)' 'MVEATLSGGSETPTQRREAMAELFAIRRVLSNNAINVNQMAKAVNIDGVLPAEASGFLAEARTLVGRIDETLEGLATP' A
#
# COMPACT_ATOMS: atom_id res chain seq x y z
N MET A 1 33.14 13.90 23.33
CA MET A 1 33.00 13.21 22.02
C MET A 1 32.37 11.82 22.19
N VAL A 2 31.20 11.74 22.83
CA VAL A 2 30.39 10.49 22.93
C VAL A 2 29.00 10.70 22.31
N GLU A 3 28.55 11.96 22.16
CA GLU A 3 27.25 12.31 21.57
C GLU A 3 27.18 12.16 20.04
N ALA A 4 28.30 12.28 19.33
CA ALA A 4 28.30 12.16 17.86
C ALA A 4 28.11 10.72 17.35
N THR A 5 28.33 9.71 18.20
CA THR A 5 28.28 8.28 17.82
C THR A 5 26.87 7.69 17.95
N LEU A 6 25.97 8.30 18.73
CA LEU A 6 24.56 7.86 18.85
C LEU A 6 23.66 8.46 17.77
N SER A 7 24.15 9.43 16.99
CA SER A 7 23.42 10.06 15.88
C SER A 7 23.50 9.27 14.57
N GLY A 8 24.17 8.11 14.54
CA GLY A 8 24.41 7.31 13.33
C GLY A 8 23.21 6.55 12.77
N GLY A 9 21.96 6.83 13.18
CA GLY A 9 20.81 6.09 12.65
C GLY A 9 19.44 6.42 13.24
N SER A 10 19.23 7.63 13.78
CA SER A 10 17.90 8.02 14.25
C SER A 10 17.16 8.80 13.17
N GLU A 11 16.19 8.16 12.54
CA GLU A 11 15.22 8.77 11.63
C GLU A 11 14.63 10.05 12.26
N THR A 12 14.71 11.16 11.52
CA THR A 12 14.24 12.46 11.99
C THR A 12 12.72 12.47 12.17
N PRO A 13 12.15 13.32 13.04
CA PRO A 13 10.70 13.44 13.20
C PRO A 13 9.97 13.75 11.89
N THR A 14 10.62 14.45 10.94
CA THR A 14 10.07 14.74 9.61
C THR A 14 9.99 13.49 8.75
N GLN A 15 11.09 12.73 8.62
CA GLN A 15 11.13 11.47 7.86
C GLN A 15 10.09 10.48 8.37
N ARG A 16 9.94 10.36 9.69
CA ARG A 16 8.92 9.49 10.31
C ARG A 16 7.49 9.93 9.95
N ARG A 17 7.25 11.23 9.85
CA ARG A 17 5.94 11.79 9.49
C ARG A 17 5.61 11.55 8.01
N GLU A 18 6.62 11.65 7.16
CA GLU A 18 6.51 11.34 5.72
C GLU A 18 6.24 9.85 5.51
N ALA A 19 6.99 8.96 6.16
CA ALA A 19 6.76 7.52 6.13
C ALA A 19 5.34 7.15 6.62
N MET A 20 4.87 7.77 7.71
CA MET A 20 3.49 7.59 8.18
C MET A 20 2.45 8.04 7.15
N ALA A 21 2.68 9.16 6.46
CA ALA A 21 1.77 9.65 5.42
C ALA A 21 1.67 8.67 4.24
N GLU A 22 2.80 8.10 3.82
CA GLU A 22 2.85 7.09 2.76
C GLU A 22 2.13 5.80 3.17
N LEU A 23 2.35 5.32 4.39
CA LEU A 23 1.61 4.16 4.94
C LEU A 23 0.09 4.41 4.98
N PHE A 24 -0.35 5.62 5.33
CA PHE A 24 -1.78 5.98 5.30
C PHE A 24 -2.32 6.00 3.87
N ALA A 25 -1.56 6.48 2.90
CA ALA A 25 -1.93 6.46 1.49
C ALA A 25 -2.09 5.01 1.00
N ILE A 26 -1.10 4.14 1.27
CA ILE A 26 -1.14 2.71 0.95
C ILE A 26 -2.37 2.05 1.57
N ARG A 27 -2.60 2.24 2.88
CA ARG A 27 -3.76 1.69 3.60
C ARG A 27 -5.09 2.10 2.96
N ARG A 28 -5.21 3.35 2.52
CA ARG A 28 -6.44 3.86 1.89
C ARG A 28 -6.72 3.16 0.57
N VAL A 29 -5.71 2.99 -0.28
CA VAL A 29 -5.89 2.31 -1.56
C VAL A 29 -6.21 0.82 -1.36
N LEU A 30 -5.53 0.14 -0.44
CA LEU A 30 -5.83 -1.26 -0.10
C LEU A 30 -7.28 -1.44 0.38
N SER A 31 -7.77 -0.50 1.20
CA SER A 31 -9.14 -0.55 1.72
C SER A 31 -10.18 -0.43 0.61
N ASN A 32 -9.96 0.46 -0.37
CA ASN A 32 -10.83 0.58 -1.54
C ASN A 32 -10.82 -0.70 -2.39
N ASN A 33 -9.66 -1.30 -2.55
CA ASN A 33 -9.50 -2.53 -3.33
C ASN A 33 -10.22 -3.72 -2.67
N ALA A 34 -10.10 -3.86 -1.35
CA ALA A 34 -10.84 -4.88 -0.58
C ALA A 34 -12.37 -4.73 -0.71
N ILE A 35 -12.87 -3.50 -0.73
CA ILE A 35 -14.29 -3.21 -0.98
C ILE A 35 -14.71 -3.70 -2.37
N ASN A 36 -13.92 -3.40 -3.39
CA ASN A 36 -14.20 -3.80 -4.77
C ASN A 36 -14.18 -5.33 -4.94
N VAL A 37 -13.19 -6.05 -4.36
CA VAL A 37 -13.20 -7.53 -4.32
C VAL A 37 -14.47 -8.05 -3.70
N ASN A 38 -14.88 -7.49 -2.56
CA ASN A 38 -16.08 -7.94 -1.86
C ASN A 38 -17.35 -7.68 -2.68
N GLN A 39 -17.40 -6.60 -3.47
CA GLN A 39 -18.50 -6.33 -4.38
C GLN A 39 -18.55 -7.35 -5.53
N MET A 40 -17.40 -7.67 -6.15
CA MET A 40 -17.33 -8.68 -7.20
C MET A 40 -17.71 -10.08 -6.68
N ALA A 41 -17.23 -10.44 -5.49
CA ALA A 41 -17.60 -11.71 -4.85
C ALA A 41 -19.12 -11.79 -4.61
N LYS A 42 -19.75 -10.71 -4.16
CA LYS A 42 -21.21 -10.65 -4.01
C LYS A 42 -21.93 -10.79 -5.35
N ALA A 43 -21.48 -10.10 -6.40
CA ALA A 43 -22.07 -10.19 -7.73
C ALA A 43 -21.99 -11.64 -8.28
N VAL A 44 -20.82 -12.28 -8.16
CA VAL A 44 -20.63 -13.68 -8.54
C VAL A 44 -21.52 -14.61 -7.71
N ASN A 45 -21.66 -14.38 -6.40
CA ASN A 45 -22.50 -15.21 -5.54
C ASN A 45 -24.01 -15.07 -5.86
N ILE A 46 -24.44 -13.94 -6.42
CA ILE A 46 -25.85 -13.70 -6.80
C ILE A 46 -26.13 -14.28 -8.19
N ASP A 47 -25.32 -13.92 -9.18
CA ASP A 47 -25.63 -14.17 -10.60
C ASP A 47 -24.79 -15.31 -11.21
N GLY A 48 -23.77 -15.81 -10.50
CA GLY A 48 -22.81 -16.80 -11.02
C GLY A 48 -21.85 -16.24 -12.08
N VAL A 49 -21.94 -14.96 -12.38
CA VAL A 49 -21.17 -14.30 -13.45
C VAL A 49 -20.11 -13.39 -12.86
N LEU A 50 -18.87 -13.52 -13.33
CA LEU A 50 -17.80 -12.60 -13.00
C LEU A 50 -17.99 -11.28 -13.76
N PRO A 51 -17.97 -10.11 -13.09
CA PRO A 51 -18.07 -8.81 -13.76
C PRO A 51 -16.98 -8.63 -14.82
N ALA A 52 -17.30 -8.00 -15.94
CA ALA A 52 -16.35 -7.76 -17.04
C ALA A 52 -15.13 -6.95 -16.59
N GLU A 53 -15.33 -6.09 -15.60
CA GLU A 53 -14.34 -5.21 -15.00
C GLU A 53 -13.37 -5.93 -14.05
N ALA A 54 -13.63 -7.20 -13.69
CA ALA A 54 -12.81 -7.95 -12.73
C ALA A 54 -11.35 -8.11 -13.19
N SER A 55 -11.14 -8.23 -14.50
CA SER A 55 -9.80 -8.29 -15.09
C SER A 55 -9.02 -6.97 -14.90
N GLY A 56 -9.67 -5.83 -15.13
CA GLY A 56 -9.10 -4.50 -14.91
C GLY A 56 -8.80 -4.26 -13.44
N PHE A 57 -9.70 -4.67 -12.56
CA PHE A 57 -9.48 -4.61 -11.11
C PHE A 57 -8.23 -5.39 -10.67
N LEU A 58 -8.04 -6.62 -11.17
CA LEU A 58 -6.85 -7.43 -10.86
C LEU A 58 -5.55 -6.80 -11.39
N ALA A 59 -5.60 -6.13 -12.54
CA ALA A 59 -4.46 -5.39 -13.09
C ALA A 59 -4.11 -4.16 -12.23
N GLU A 60 -5.11 -3.42 -11.77
CA GLU A 60 -4.92 -2.30 -10.83
C GLU A 60 -4.35 -2.78 -9.48
N ALA A 61 -4.87 -3.89 -8.96
CA ALA A 61 -4.36 -4.51 -7.73
C ALA A 61 -2.87 -4.89 -7.87
N ARG A 62 -2.47 -5.49 -9.00
CA ARG A 62 -1.07 -5.84 -9.28
C ARG A 62 -0.16 -4.61 -9.37
N THR A 63 -0.64 -3.56 -10.03
CA THR A 63 0.09 -2.28 -10.13
C THR A 63 0.28 -1.65 -8.76
N LEU A 64 -0.75 -1.71 -7.92
CA LEU A 64 -0.69 -1.18 -6.56
C LEU A 64 0.31 -1.93 -5.69
N VAL A 65 0.33 -3.27 -5.76
CA VAL A 65 1.32 -4.08 -5.02
C VAL A 65 2.74 -3.65 -5.40
N GLY A 66 3.02 -3.46 -6.70
CA GLY A 66 4.32 -2.95 -7.14
C GLY A 66 4.68 -1.59 -6.54
N ARG A 67 3.72 -0.65 -6.48
CA ARG A 67 3.93 0.66 -5.84
C ARG A 67 4.18 0.56 -4.34
N ILE A 68 3.53 -0.40 -3.66
CA ILE A 68 3.78 -0.67 -2.24
C ILE A 68 5.19 -1.18 -2.04
N ASP A 69 5.63 -2.13 -2.88
CA ASP A 69 6.98 -2.70 -2.81
C ASP A 69 8.04 -1.60 -3.04
N GLU A 70 7.87 -0.75 -4.06
CA GLU A 70 8.75 0.40 -4.34
C GLU A 70 8.82 1.38 -3.16
N THR A 71 7.67 1.73 -2.58
CA THR A 71 7.62 2.61 -1.41
C THR A 71 8.32 1.97 -0.20
N LEU A 72 8.09 0.68 0.05
CA LEU A 72 8.75 -0.04 1.15
C LEU A 72 10.27 -0.15 0.95
N GLU A 73 10.74 -0.36 -0.28
CA GLU A 73 12.16 -0.39 -0.61
C GLU A 73 12.82 0.98 -0.43
N GLY A 74 12.12 2.06 -0.81
CA GLY A 74 12.54 3.43 -0.56
C GLY A 74 12.66 3.77 0.93
N LEU A 75 11.75 3.25 1.76
CA LEU A 75 11.82 3.39 3.23
C LEU A 75 12.89 2.51 3.89
N ALA A 76 13.25 1.38 3.27
CA ALA A 76 14.24 0.44 3.80
C ALA A 76 15.69 0.85 3.50
N THR A 77 15.90 1.78 2.55
CA THR A 77 17.24 2.23 2.14
C THR A 77 17.64 3.48 2.96
N PRO A 78 18.79 3.45 3.68
CA PRO A 78 19.21 4.52 4.60
C PRO A 78 19.64 5.83 3.92
#